data_AF-A0A225VYK3-F1
#
_entry.id   AF-A0A225VYK3-F1
#
_cell.length_a   1.000
_cell.length_b   1.000
_cell.length_c   1.000
_cell.angle_alpha   90.00
_cell.angle_beta   90.00
_cell.angle_gamma   90.00
#
_symmetry.space_group_name_H-M   'P 1'
#
loop_
_entity.id
_entity.type
_entity.pdbx_description
1 polymer ?
#
loop_
_entity_poly.entity_id
_entity_poly.type
_entity_poly.pdbx_seq_one_letter_code
_entity_poly.pdbx_strand_id
1 'polypeptide(L)'
;MAACPSPSLRAQSFANLDDVLYRHLQWTLSIDFEQQQLKGFAEYTFAYMGTSKSPVLILDTQYLSIESVSVDGVNVANFNVVAHEIAHSWTGNLVTNATWSDFWLNEGWTVWLERKIVAKIHNDPKTYDLKAALGMRGLAEAIQAFGPSHPYTALLPDTEGVDPDDVFSRVPYEKGFNFLHYLSTVVGSDEFDMFAQAYIQKFKFQTVTSKDFRAFFEKHFAAQSENLSQIDWNGWFFSTGKPLIENKFDTTIISQVRSLGEKMMTTKNDKKWAKIMDPHVLRKWPASLWILLLDTLLLLQTGSHKRLTAVHLDAIDAFAHHHLSTTHNSELRFRWFTLSLRSCDLRVLDRTVDFLKEQGRMKFVRPLFRDLCATLGVARGAAIFEDCKPLYHPIAAKMIQRDIESMQASKKHAKPMYSNDFNGTFAHWLGVPQEYSDYSPLIAVFLGGMTVATAMILSKRR
;
A
#
# COMPACT_ATOMS: atom_id res chain seq x y z
N MET A 1 27.96 -31.47 -14.84
CA MET A 1 27.12 -30.58 -15.66
C MET A 1 25.71 -30.68 -15.09
N ALA A 2 25.24 -29.67 -14.35
CA ALA A 2 23.89 -29.70 -13.80
C ALA A 2 22.88 -29.55 -14.95
N ALA A 3 21.91 -30.46 -15.00
CA ALA A 3 20.89 -30.47 -16.05
C ALA A 3 20.13 -29.14 -16.08
N CYS A 4 19.94 -28.58 -17.27
CA CYS A 4 19.03 -27.45 -17.46
C CYS A 4 17.63 -27.84 -16.94
N PRO A 5 16.99 -27.00 -16.10
CA PRO A 5 15.64 -27.29 -15.62
C PRO A 5 14.67 -27.41 -16.79
N SER A 6 13.65 -28.25 -16.64
CA SER A 6 12.67 -28.50 -17.69
C SER A 6 11.96 -27.20 -18.11
N PRO A 7 11.55 -27.07 -19.38
CA PRO A 7 10.84 -25.88 -19.87
C PRO A 7 9.57 -25.52 -19.07
N SER A 8 8.93 -26.52 -18.45
CA SER A 8 7.76 -26.35 -17.58
C SER A 8 8.06 -25.58 -16.30
N LEU A 9 9.22 -25.84 -15.66
CA LEU A 9 9.63 -25.16 -14.44
C LEU A 9 10.02 -23.70 -14.72
N ARG A 10 10.63 -23.41 -15.87
CA ARG A 10 10.95 -22.03 -16.28
C ARG A 10 9.72 -21.16 -16.52
N ALA A 11 8.62 -21.77 -16.98
CA ALA A 11 7.37 -21.04 -17.21
C ALA A 11 6.58 -20.80 -15.91
N GLN A 12 6.89 -21.51 -14.83
CA GLN A 12 6.15 -21.53 -13.56
C GLN A 12 6.95 -20.94 -12.39
N SER A 13 8.22 -20.61 -12.61
CA SER A 13 9.15 -20.06 -11.63
C SER A 13 9.36 -18.57 -11.91
N PHE A 14 9.26 -17.72 -10.89
CA PHE A 14 9.58 -16.29 -10.98
C PHE A 14 11.06 -16.01 -10.64
N ALA A 15 11.83 -17.03 -10.25
CA ALA A 15 13.26 -16.94 -10.05
C ALA A 15 14.01 -16.57 -11.35
N ASN A 16 15.07 -15.79 -11.24
CA ASN A 16 15.88 -15.37 -12.39
C ASN A 16 16.93 -16.42 -12.77
N LEU A 17 16.45 -17.60 -13.14
CA LEU A 17 17.25 -18.81 -13.40
C LEU A 17 18.26 -18.66 -14.56
N ASP A 18 18.08 -17.67 -15.44
CA ASP A 18 18.98 -17.38 -16.56
C ASP A 18 20.13 -16.42 -16.17
N ASP A 19 19.95 -15.63 -15.12
CA ASP A 19 20.92 -14.61 -14.68
C ASP A 19 21.83 -15.10 -13.56
N VAL A 20 21.36 -16.08 -12.79
CA VAL A 20 22.04 -16.57 -11.59
C VAL A 20 22.23 -18.09 -11.66
N LEU A 21 23.49 -18.50 -11.75
CA LEU A 21 23.86 -19.90 -11.67
C LEU A 21 24.13 -20.28 -10.22
N TYR A 22 23.34 -21.20 -9.70
CA TYR A 22 23.60 -21.86 -8.44
C TYR A 22 24.84 -22.76 -8.54
N ARG A 23 25.80 -22.63 -7.60
CA ARG A 23 27.02 -23.44 -7.55
C ARG A 23 27.05 -24.40 -6.38
N HIS A 24 26.64 -23.94 -5.21
CA HIS A 24 26.73 -24.72 -3.98
C HIS A 24 25.64 -24.35 -2.99
N LEU A 25 25.16 -25.34 -2.24
CA LEU A 25 24.26 -25.22 -1.11
C LEU A 25 24.95 -25.92 0.04
N GLN A 26 25.25 -25.17 1.08
CA GLN A 26 25.52 -25.74 2.38
C GLN A 26 24.24 -25.64 3.20
N TRP A 27 23.70 -26.79 3.57
CA TRP A 27 22.48 -26.86 4.35
C TRP A 27 22.75 -27.54 5.68
N THR A 28 22.40 -26.85 6.76
CA THR A 28 22.46 -27.40 8.11
C THR A 28 21.06 -27.35 8.70
N LEU A 29 20.55 -28.49 9.13
CA LEU A 29 19.25 -28.62 9.78
C LEU A 29 19.37 -29.38 11.10
N SER A 30 18.67 -28.90 12.10
CA SER A 30 18.26 -29.65 13.28
C SER A 30 16.79 -30.03 13.15
N ILE A 31 16.49 -31.28 13.47
CA ILE A 31 15.14 -31.83 13.45
C ILE A 31 14.61 -31.85 14.89
N ASP A 32 13.48 -31.21 15.12
CA ASP A 32 12.73 -31.33 16.37
C ASP A 32 11.46 -32.15 16.12
N PHE A 33 11.48 -33.40 16.58
CA PHE A 33 10.37 -34.34 16.39
C PHE A 33 9.16 -34.04 17.27
N GLU A 34 9.36 -33.36 18.40
CA GLU A 34 8.31 -33.04 19.36
C GLU A 34 7.51 -31.81 18.88
N GLN A 35 8.22 -30.82 18.33
CA GLN A 35 7.62 -29.64 17.71
C GLN A 35 7.26 -29.84 16.23
N GLN A 36 7.61 -30.99 15.65
CA GLN A 36 7.45 -31.31 14.21
C GLN A 36 8.04 -30.23 13.30
N GLN A 37 9.22 -29.71 13.66
CA GLN A 37 9.87 -28.61 12.96
C GLN A 37 11.26 -29.00 12.45
N LEU A 38 11.62 -28.43 11.30
CA LEU A 38 12.97 -28.43 10.76
C LEU A 38 13.50 -27.00 10.90
N LYS A 39 14.57 -26.81 11.67
CA LYS A 39 15.18 -25.50 11.88
C LYS A 39 16.65 -25.53 11.49
N GLY A 40 17.11 -24.48 10.84
CA GLY A 40 18.51 -24.39 10.44
C GLY A 40 18.72 -23.31 9.40
N PHE A 41 19.84 -23.35 8.70
CA PHE A 41 20.18 -22.36 7.69
C PHE A 41 20.68 -23.03 6.42
N ALA A 42 20.36 -22.38 5.30
CA ALA A 42 20.83 -22.73 3.97
C ALA A 42 21.70 -21.59 3.46
N GLU A 43 22.98 -21.87 3.27
CA GLU A 43 23.93 -20.94 2.65
C GLU A 43 24.08 -21.32 1.18
N TYR A 44 23.76 -20.38 0.30
CA TYR A 44 23.83 -20.58 -1.13
C TYR A 44 24.99 -19.79 -1.72
N THR A 45 25.85 -20.47 -2.48
CA THR A 45 26.84 -19.82 -3.35
C THR A 45 26.26 -19.71 -4.75
N PHE A 46 26.10 -18.48 -5.19
CA PHE A 46 25.63 -18.15 -6.53
C PHE A 46 26.76 -17.54 -7.38
N ALA A 47 26.69 -17.74 -8.69
CA ALA A 47 27.49 -17.01 -9.66
C ALA A 47 26.55 -16.28 -10.62
N TYR A 48 26.72 -14.97 -10.72
CA TYR A 48 25.99 -14.19 -11.70
C TYR A 48 26.58 -14.43 -13.09
N MET A 49 25.71 -14.84 -14.01
CA MET A 49 26.04 -15.09 -15.41
C MET A 49 25.61 -13.92 -16.31
N GLY A 50 24.69 -13.07 -15.82
CA GLY A 50 24.22 -11.89 -16.54
C GLY A 50 25.23 -10.74 -16.55
N THR A 51 25.19 -9.91 -17.58
CA THR A 51 26.05 -8.72 -17.77
C THR A 51 25.53 -7.46 -17.03
N SER A 52 24.58 -7.62 -16.11
CA SER A 52 23.92 -6.51 -15.41
C SER A 52 24.88 -5.81 -14.42
N LYS A 53 24.79 -4.48 -14.34
CA LYS A 53 25.61 -3.64 -13.43
C LYS A 53 25.23 -3.78 -11.95
N SER A 54 24.13 -4.46 -11.62
CA SER A 54 23.71 -4.73 -10.24
C SER A 54 23.16 -6.14 -10.12
N PRO A 55 23.81 -7.03 -9.35
CA PRO A 55 23.37 -8.41 -9.18
C PRO A 55 22.09 -8.45 -8.34
N VAL A 56 20.98 -8.91 -8.93
CA VAL A 56 19.70 -9.15 -8.24
C VAL A 56 19.44 -10.65 -8.20
N LEU A 57 19.15 -11.20 -7.02
CA LEU A 57 18.77 -12.60 -6.84
C LEU A 57 17.26 -12.65 -6.62
N ILE A 58 16.54 -13.43 -7.42
CA ILE A 58 15.12 -13.70 -7.25
C ILE A 58 14.97 -15.19 -6.92
N LEU A 59 14.37 -15.48 -5.77
CA LEU A 59 14.10 -16.84 -5.32
C LEU A 59 12.60 -17.03 -5.24
N ASP A 60 12.13 -18.17 -5.75
CA ASP A 60 10.77 -18.64 -5.45
C ASP A 60 10.81 -19.38 -4.12
N THR A 61 9.98 -18.93 -3.20
CA THR A 61 9.84 -19.55 -1.89
C THR A 61 8.40 -19.95 -1.68
N GLN A 62 8.17 -21.22 -1.36
CA GLN A 62 6.88 -21.73 -0.95
C GLN A 62 7.08 -22.50 0.35
N TYR A 63 6.25 -22.26 1.36
CA TYR A 63 6.32 -22.91 2.67
C TYR A 63 7.64 -22.70 3.47
N LEU A 64 8.39 -21.63 3.17
CA LEU A 64 9.62 -21.27 3.87
C LEU A 64 9.45 -19.95 4.63
N SER A 65 9.68 -20.00 5.94
CA SER A 65 9.80 -18.81 6.79
C SER A 65 11.26 -18.37 6.84
N ILE A 66 11.57 -17.21 6.26
CA ILE A 66 12.93 -16.66 6.21
C ILE A 66 13.09 -15.63 7.34
N GLU A 67 13.77 -16.03 8.41
CA GLU A 67 13.99 -15.18 9.61
C GLU A 67 14.96 -14.02 9.34
N SER A 68 15.96 -14.22 8.48
CA SER A 68 16.92 -13.19 8.07
C SER A 68 17.55 -13.52 6.73
N VAL A 69 18.00 -12.50 6.02
CA VAL A 69 18.77 -12.65 4.77
C VAL A 69 20.04 -11.81 4.91
N SER A 70 21.18 -12.45 4.70
CA SER A 70 22.49 -11.80 4.65
C SER A 70 23.18 -12.07 3.32
N VAL A 71 23.93 -11.08 2.84
CA VAL A 71 24.81 -11.19 1.67
C VAL A 71 26.22 -10.92 2.14
N ASP A 72 27.13 -11.88 1.94
CA ASP A 72 28.52 -11.81 2.43
C ASP A 72 28.63 -11.41 3.92
N GLY A 73 27.67 -11.86 4.73
CA GLY A 73 27.59 -11.57 6.17
C GLY A 73 26.84 -10.29 6.55
N VAL A 74 26.24 -9.55 5.61
CA VAL A 74 25.53 -8.28 5.86
C VAL A 74 24.01 -8.41 5.68
N ASN A 75 23.23 -8.03 6.70
CA ASN A 75 21.75 -8.10 6.69
C ASN A 75 21.06 -7.06 5.79
N VAL A 76 19.97 -7.44 5.10
CA VAL A 76 19.16 -6.55 4.22
C VAL A 76 17.72 -6.35 4.72
N ALA A 77 17.10 -5.18 4.45
CA ALA A 77 16.10 -4.55 5.34
C ALA A 77 14.60 -4.47 4.91
N ASN A 78 14.09 -5.25 3.95
CA ASN A 78 12.66 -5.14 3.55
C ASN A 78 11.81 -6.32 4.06
N PHE A 79 11.00 -6.11 5.12
CA PHE A 79 10.38 -7.18 5.94
C PHE A 79 8.83 -7.17 6.05
N ASN A 80 8.10 -6.26 5.38
CA ASN A 80 6.65 -6.13 5.64
C ASN A 80 5.79 -7.30 5.14
N VAL A 81 6.17 -7.97 4.06
CA VAL A 81 5.44 -9.16 3.56
C VAL A 81 5.69 -10.37 4.48
N VAL A 82 6.86 -10.43 5.14
CA VAL A 82 7.25 -11.55 5.99
C VAL A 82 6.31 -11.71 7.18
N ALA A 83 5.92 -10.62 7.85
CA ALA A 83 5.01 -10.71 9.00
C ALA A 83 3.60 -11.21 8.60
N HIS A 84 3.15 -10.87 7.39
CA HIS A 84 1.86 -11.31 6.84
C HIS A 84 1.89 -12.81 6.53
N GLU A 85 2.91 -13.27 5.80
CA GLU A 85 3.06 -14.70 5.49
C GLU A 85 3.34 -15.56 6.74
N ILE A 86 4.06 -15.02 7.73
CA ILE A 86 4.22 -15.67 9.03
C ILE A 86 2.85 -15.82 9.72
N ALA A 87 2.03 -14.76 9.75
CA ALA A 87 0.70 -14.82 10.35
C ALA A 87 -0.19 -15.89 9.67
N HIS A 88 -0.09 -16.06 8.35
CA HIS A 88 -0.79 -17.12 7.62
C HIS A 88 -0.45 -18.54 8.07
N SER A 89 0.70 -18.75 8.72
CA SER A 89 1.04 -20.05 9.31
C SER A 89 -0.03 -20.52 10.31
N TRP A 90 -0.77 -19.60 10.93
CA TRP A 90 -1.92 -19.90 11.78
C TRP A 90 -3.24 -19.60 11.09
N THR A 91 -3.39 -18.42 10.49
CA THR A 91 -4.66 -17.91 9.94
C THR A 91 -4.67 -18.03 8.42
N GLY A 92 -5.11 -19.19 7.94
CA GLY A 92 -5.07 -19.59 6.54
C GLY A 92 -4.55 -21.02 6.37
N ASN A 93 -3.32 -21.28 6.82
CA ASN A 93 -2.71 -22.61 6.66
C ASN A 93 -3.21 -23.61 7.72
N LEU A 94 -3.26 -23.18 8.99
CA LEU A 94 -3.66 -24.06 10.09
C LEU A 94 -5.17 -24.03 10.33
N VAL A 95 -5.78 -22.85 10.22
CA VAL A 95 -7.23 -22.65 10.22
C VAL A 95 -7.60 -22.04 8.87
N THR A 96 -8.29 -22.79 8.03
CA THR A 96 -8.58 -22.38 6.64
C THR A 96 -10.05 -21.99 6.50
N ASN A 97 -10.38 -20.97 5.72
CA ASN A 97 -11.75 -20.69 5.30
C ASN A 97 -12.36 -21.89 4.53
N ALA A 98 -13.60 -22.27 4.84
CA ALA A 98 -14.27 -23.38 4.16
C ALA A 98 -14.74 -23.03 2.73
N THR A 99 -15.06 -21.77 2.48
CA THR A 99 -15.52 -21.26 1.18
C THR A 99 -14.82 -19.94 0.83
N TRP A 100 -14.76 -19.57 -0.45
CA TRP A 100 -14.21 -18.29 -0.88
C TRP A 100 -15.04 -17.09 -0.40
N SER A 101 -16.33 -17.26 -0.12
CA SER A 101 -17.13 -16.23 0.56
C SER A 101 -16.57 -15.94 1.96
N ASP A 102 -16.08 -16.96 2.67
CA ASP A 102 -15.48 -16.83 4.00
C ASP A 102 -14.01 -16.37 3.99
N PHE A 103 -13.49 -15.88 2.85
CA PHE A 103 -12.07 -15.56 2.68
C PHE A 103 -11.52 -14.52 3.68
N TRP A 104 -12.38 -13.66 4.23
CA TRP A 104 -12.00 -12.75 5.30
C TRP A 104 -11.50 -13.47 6.56
N LEU A 105 -11.87 -14.74 6.79
CA LEU A 105 -11.36 -15.54 7.92
C LEU A 105 -9.87 -15.85 7.79
N ASN A 106 -9.35 -15.89 6.56
CA ASN A 106 -7.91 -15.95 6.36
C ASN A 106 -7.36 -14.52 6.47
N GLU A 107 -7.78 -13.65 5.57
CA GLU A 107 -7.07 -12.38 5.34
C GLU A 107 -7.27 -11.35 6.44
N GLY A 108 -8.49 -11.22 6.97
CA GLY A 108 -8.79 -10.31 8.07
C GLY A 108 -8.01 -10.69 9.33
N TRP A 109 -7.96 -11.98 9.65
CA TRP A 109 -7.20 -12.52 10.77
C TRP A 109 -5.69 -12.36 10.59
N THR A 110 -5.18 -12.64 9.39
CA THR A 110 -3.76 -12.44 9.06
C THR A 110 -3.36 -10.98 9.20
N VAL A 111 -4.14 -10.03 8.67
CA VAL A 111 -3.85 -8.60 8.82
C VAL A 111 -3.91 -8.16 10.28
N TRP A 112 -4.85 -8.70 11.07
CA TRP A 112 -4.93 -8.43 12.51
C TRP A 112 -3.68 -8.90 13.25
N LEU A 113 -3.23 -10.13 12.99
CA LEU A 113 -2.04 -10.71 13.60
C LEU A 113 -0.75 -10.05 13.10
N GLU A 114 -0.63 -9.78 11.80
CA GLU A 114 0.48 -9.05 11.17
C GLU A 114 0.71 -7.72 11.89
N ARG A 115 -0.34 -6.92 12.06
CA ARG A 115 -0.23 -5.60 12.70
C ARG A 115 0.22 -5.70 14.15
N LYS A 116 -0.21 -6.74 14.88
CA LYS A 116 0.28 -7.01 16.24
C LYS A 116 1.75 -7.41 16.26
N ILE A 117 2.18 -8.30 15.34
CA ILE A 117 3.58 -8.73 15.21
C ILE A 117 4.47 -7.51 14.91
N VAL A 118 4.10 -6.70 13.91
CA VAL A 118 4.87 -5.52 13.51
C VAL A 118 4.96 -4.51 14.65
N ALA A 119 3.85 -4.24 15.36
CA ALA A 119 3.88 -3.35 16.52
C ALA A 119 4.82 -3.84 17.63
N LYS A 120 4.87 -5.16 17.85
CA LYS A 120 5.77 -5.78 18.84
C LYS A 120 7.23 -5.72 18.39
N ILE A 121 7.53 -5.97 17.11
CA ILE A 121 8.89 -5.86 16.55
C ILE A 121 9.42 -4.42 16.65
N HIS A 122 8.58 -3.44 16.33
CA HIS A 122 8.95 -2.03 16.42
C HIS A 122 8.98 -1.50 17.86
N ASN A 123 8.50 -2.28 18.84
CA ASN A 123 8.33 -1.87 20.22
C ASN A 123 7.59 -0.51 20.36
N ASP A 124 6.59 -0.31 19.50
CA ASP A 124 5.79 0.91 19.43
C ASP A 124 4.33 0.54 19.14
N PRO A 125 3.43 0.60 20.14
CA PRO A 125 2.00 0.33 19.97
C PRO A 125 1.35 1.19 18.88
N LYS A 126 1.86 2.40 18.64
CA LYS A 126 1.32 3.30 17.60
C LYS A 126 1.54 2.78 16.19
N THR A 127 2.44 1.82 16.01
CA THR A 127 2.64 1.16 14.72
C THR A 127 1.40 0.37 14.30
N TYR A 128 0.66 -0.23 15.26
CA TYR A 128 -0.61 -0.91 14.99
C TYR A 128 -1.62 0.08 14.42
N ASP A 129 -1.81 1.21 15.10
CA ASP A 129 -2.75 2.27 14.71
C ASP A 129 -2.40 2.93 13.38
N LEU A 130 -1.11 3.20 13.15
CA LEU A 130 -0.62 3.73 11.88
C LEU A 130 -0.93 2.77 10.73
N LYS A 131 -0.66 1.48 10.90
CA LYS A 131 -0.95 0.45 9.90
C LYS A 131 -2.46 0.32 9.67
N ALA A 132 -3.26 0.37 10.74
CA ALA A 132 -4.71 0.32 10.66
C ALA A 132 -5.29 1.50 9.86
N ALA A 133 -4.84 2.71 10.15
CA ALA A 133 -5.29 3.91 9.46
C ALA A 133 -4.84 3.94 7.98
N LEU A 134 -3.64 3.43 7.66
CA LEU A 134 -3.19 3.28 6.27
C LEU A 134 -3.96 2.18 5.53
N GLY A 135 -4.36 1.10 6.22
CA GLY A 135 -5.21 0.06 5.68
C GLY A 135 -6.61 0.54 5.32
N MET A 136 -7.20 1.39 6.17
CA MET A 136 -8.48 2.05 5.90
C MET A 136 -8.46 2.88 4.60
N ARG A 137 -7.33 3.50 4.26
CA ARG A 137 -7.17 4.15 2.94
C ARG A 137 -7.27 3.14 1.81
N GLY A 138 -6.58 2.00 1.92
CA GLY A 138 -6.64 0.94 0.93
C GLY A 138 -8.03 0.34 0.75
N LEU A 139 -8.80 0.24 1.83
CA LEU A 139 -10.20 -0.18 1.81
C LEU A 139 -11.09 0.82 1.06
N ALA A 140 -10.92 2.12 1.35
CA ALA A 140 -11.70 3.17 0.69
C ALA A 140 -11.47 3.19 -0.83
N GLU A 141 -10.22 2.99 -1.27
CA GLU A 141 -9.87 2.85 -2.69
C GLU A 141 -10.58 1.65 -3.34
N ALA A 142 -10.59 0.48 -2.68
CA ALA A 142 -11.24 -0.72 -3.18
C ALA A 142 -12.77 -0.56 -3.27
N ILE A 143 -13.39 0.02 -2.25
CA ILE A 143 -14.83 0.30 -2.24
C ILE A 143 -15.22 1.25 -3.38
N GLN A 144 -14.42 2.28 -3.64
CA GLN A 144 -14.68 3.19 -4.74
C GLN A 144 -14.55 2.51 -6.10
N ALA A 145 -13.54 1.64 -6.26
CA ALA A 145 -13.30 0.93 -7.52
C ALA A 145 -14.48 0.05 -7.92
N PHE A 146 -15.13 -0.61 -6.95
CA PHE A 146 -16.36 -1.38 -7.20
C PHE A 146 -17.63 -0.52 -7.23
N GLY A 147 -17.68 0.53 -6.41
CA GLY A 147 -18.89 1.26 -6.06
C GLY A 147 -19.36 0.93 -4.63
N PRO A 148 -19.76 1.91 -3.81
CA PRO A 148 -20.12 1.69 -2.40
C PRO A 148 -21.25 0.70 -2.13
N SER A 149 -22.14 0.49 -3.10
CA SER A 149 -23.27 -0.44 -3.02
C SER A 149 -22.98 -1.80 -3.69
N HIS A 150 -21.76 -2.02 -4.18
CA HIS A 150 -21.43 -3.26 -4.88
C HIS A 150 -21.37 -4.45 -3.92
N PRO A 151 -21.94 -5.62 -4.26
CA PRO A 151 -21.97 -6.79 -3.37
C PRO A 151 -20.58 -7.23 -2.87
N TYR A 152 -19.55 -7.13 -3.71
CA TYR A 152 -18.15 -7.47 -3.34
C TYR A 152 -17.49 -6.52 -2.33
N THR A 153 -18.21 -5.49 -1.88
CA THR A 153 -17.79 -4.65 -0.75
C THR A 153 -18.38 -5.12 0.59
N ALA A 154 -19.24 -6.14 0.59
CA ALA A 154 -19.62 -6.86 1.80
C ALA A 154 -18.44 -7.70 2.33
N LEU A 155 -18.43 -7.99 3.63
CA LEU A 155 -17.39 -8.82 4.23
C LEU A 155 -17.54 -10.31 3.87
N LEU A 156 -18.80 -10.75 3.72
CA LEU A 156 -19.20 -12.09 3.34
C LEU A 156 -20.00 -12.02 2.02
N PRO A 157 -19.34 -11.74 0.88
CA PRO A 157 -20.01 -11.67 -0.41
C PRO A 157 -20.49 -13.06 -0.87
N ASP A 158 -21.53 -13.09 -1.69
CA ASP A 158 -21.87 -14.30 -2.45
C ASP A 158 -20.90 -14.42 -3.63
N THR A 159 -20.17 -15.53 -3.66
CA THR A 159 -19.11 -15.79 -4.65
C THR A 159 -19.32 -17.12 -5.37
N GLU A 160 -20.47 -17.76 -5.19
CA GLU A 160 -20.75 -19.04 -5.82
C GLU A 160 -20.78 -18.88 -7.36
N GLY A 161 -19.93 -19.66 -8.04
CA GLY A 161 -19.81 -19.61 -9.51
C GLY A 161 -19.14 -18.35 -10.07
N VAL A 162 -18.57 -17.50 -9.22
CA VAL A 162 -17.80 -16.32 -9.63
C VAL A 162 -16.32 -16.67 -9.67
N ASP A 163 -15.59 -16.15 -10.66
CA ASP A 163 -14.13 -16.25 -10.69
C ASP A 163 -13.54 -15.51 -9.46
N PRO A 164 -12.74 -16.16 -8.61
CA PRO A 164 -12.12 -15.50 -7.46
C PRO A 164 -11.35 -14.22 -7.82
N ASP A 165 -10.77 -14.14 -9.03
CA ASP A 165 -10.03 -12.95 -9.49
C ASP A 165 -10.94 -11.72 -9.66
N ASP A 166 -12.24 -11.90 -9.93
CA ASP A 166 -13.22 -10.81 -10.08
C ASP A 166 -13.68 -10.23 -8.73
N VAL A 167 -13.51 -10.98 -7.65
CA VAL A 167 -13.88 -10.58 -6.27
C VAL A 167 -12.65 -10.12 -5.47
N PHE A 168 -11.45 -10.51 -5.91
CA PHE A 168 -10.21 -10.23 -5.22
C PHE A 168 -9.99 -8.72 -5.03
N SER A 169 -9.85 -8.30 -3.77
CA SER A 169 -9.68 -6.90 -3.41
C SER A 169 -9.14 -6.74 -2.00
N ARG A 170 -8.94 -5.49 -1.56
CA ARG A 170 -8.58 -5.18 -0.16
C ARG A 170 -9.74 -5.30 0.82
N VAL A 171 -10.97 -5.58 0.36
CA VAL A 171 -12.14 -5.67 1.23
C VAL A 171 -12.01 -6.76 2.30
N PRO A 172 -11.76 -8.05 1.97
CA PRO A 172 -11.65 -9.12 2.97
C PRO A 172 -10.52 -8.87 3.98
N TYR A 173 -9.40 -8.30 3.54
CA TYR A 173 -8.25 -7.91 4.36
C TYR A 173 -8.63 -6.84 5.39
N GLU A 174 -9.07 -5.67 4.90
CA GLU A 174 -9.19 -4.48 5.73
C GLU A 174 -10.52 -4.42 6.47
N LYS A 175 -11.62 -4.84 5.85
CA LYS A 175 -12.92 -4.91 6.52
C LYS A 175 -12.94 -6.06 7.54
N GLY A 176 -12.29 -7.19 7.22
CA GLY A 176 -12.09 -8.28 8.16
C GLY A 176 -11.23 -7.88 9.36
N PHE A 177 -10.10 -7.20 9.13
CA PHE A 177 -9.30 -6.61 10.21
C PHE A 177 -10.14 -5.69 11.10
N ASN A 178 -10.90 -4.77 10.50
CA ASN A 178 -11.69 -3.80 11.26
C ASN A 178 -12.78 -4.48 12.07
N PHE A 179 -13.36 -5.56 11.55
CA PHE A 179 -14.32 -6.35 12.30
C PHE A 179 -13.68 -7.03 13.51
N LEU A 180 -12.53 -7.70 13.34
CA LEU A 180 -11.80 -8.32 14.45
C LEU A 180 -11.33 -7.29 15.49
N HIS A 181 -10.87 -6.12 15.04
CA HIS A 181 -10.52 -5.03 15.95
C HIS A 181 -11.76 -4.55 16.73
N TYR A 182 -12.88 -4.33 16.06
CA TYR A 182 -14.15 -3.98 16.71
C TYR A 182 -14.54 -5.03 17.76
N LEU A 183 -14.52 -6.32 17.41
CA LEU A 183 -14.80 -7.40 18.35
C LEU A 183 -13.88 -7.34 19.58
N SER A 184 -12.58 -7.07 19.38
CA SER A 184 -11.63 -6.91 20.48
C SER A 184 -11.95 -5.72 21.40
N THR A 185 -12.54 -4.64 20.88
CA THR A 185 -13.00 -3.52 21.71
C THR A 185 -14.26 -3.85 22.50
N VAL A 186 -15.13 -4.72 21.97
CA VAL A 186 -16.39 -5.11 22.62
C VAL A 186 -16.14 -6.05 23.80
N VAL A 187 -15.25 -7.03 23.64
CA VAL A 187 -14.99 -8.05 24.68
C VAL A 187 -13.78 -7.76 25.56
N GLY A 188 -12.99 -6.73 25.20
CA GLY A 188 -11.71 -6.40 25.83
C GLY A 188 -10.52 -6.99 25.07
N SER A 189 -9.47 -6.17 24.86
CA SER A 189 -8.32 -6.55 24.02
C SER A 189 -7.58 -7.78 24.53
N ASP A 190 -7.34 -7.88 25.84
CA ASP A 190 -6.59 -8.99 26.43
C ASP A 190 -7.40 -10.30 26.36
N GLU A 191 -8.70 -10.21 26.63
CA GLU A 191 -9.64 -11.34 26.50
C GLU A 191 -9.75 -11.80 25.04
N PHE A 192 -9.74 -10.87 24.09
CA PHE A 192 -9.74 -11.20 22.66
C PHE A 192 -8.44 -11.90 22.23
N ASP A 193 -7.29 -11.55 22.82
CA ASP A 193 -6.02 -12.24 22.55
C ASP A 193 -6.03 -13.68 23.05
N MET A 194 -6.62 -13.92 24.22
CA MET A 194 -6.86 -15.27 24.72
C MET A 194 -7.84 -16.05 23.81
N PHE A 195 -8.90 -15.38 23.35
CA PHE A 195 -9.83 -15.96 22.40
C PHE A 195 -9.15 -16.30 21.06
N ALA A 196 -8.28 -15.45 20.53
CA ALA A 196 -7.56 -15.72 19.28
C ALA A 196 -6.72 -17.01 19.38
N GLN A 197 -6.04 -17.21 20.52
CA GLN A 197 -5.34 -18.47 20.79
C GLN A 197 -6.30 -19.66 20.87
N ALA A 198 -7.43 -19.50 21.58
CA ALA A 198 -8.44 -20.55 21.70
C ALA A 198 -9.08 -20.90 20.34
N TYR A 199 -9.32 -19.91 19.48
CA TYR A 199 -9.84 -20.06 18.12
C TYR A 199 -8.89 -20.91 17.28
N ILE A 200 -7.60 -20.55 17.25
CA ILE A 200 -6.57 -21.31 16.54
C ILE A 200 -6.49 -22.74 17.07
N GLN A 201 -6.48 -22.93 18.40
CA GLN A 201 -6.41 -24.28 18.97
C GLN A 201 -7.65 -25.13 18.69
N LYS A 202 -8.84 -24.51 18.66
CA LYS A 202 -10.10 -25.20 18.39
C LYS A 202 -10.18 -25.69 16.95
N PHE A 203 -9.74 -24.86 16.00
CA PHE A 203 -9.95 -25.08 14.57
C PHE A 203 -8.68 -25.48 13.81
N LYS A 204 -7.56 -25.72 14.50
CA LYS A 204 -6.35 -26.24 13.84
C LYS A 204 -6.66 -27.49 13.02
N PHE A 205 -6.11 -27.54 11.81
CA PHE A 205 -6.30 -28.59 10.81
C PHE A 205 -7.76 -28.76 10.34
N GLN A 206 -8.58 -27.72 10.48
CA GLN A 206 -9.98 -27.71 10.05
C GLN A 206 -10.26 -26.51 9.14
N THR A 207 -11.31 -26.66 8.36
CA THR A 207 -11.94 -25.55 7.64
C THR A 207 -13.05 -24.90 8.47
N VAL A 208 -13.20 -23.58 8.39
CA VAL A 208 -14.13 -22.80 9.22
C VAL A 208 -15.00 -21.91 8.34
N THR A 209 -16.30 -21.86 8.63
CA THR A 209 -17.22 -20.87 8.05
C THR A 209 -17.41 -19.67 8.98
N SER A 210 -17.90 -18.56 8.46
CA SER A 210 -18.25 -17.37 9.26
C SER A 210 -19.31 -17.69 10.33
N LYS A 211 -20.17 -18.70 10.08
CA LYS A 211 -21.15 -19.21 11.05
C LYS A 211 -20.47 -19.96 12.20
N ASP A 212 -19.49 -20.81 11.90
CA ASP A 212 -18.71 -21.53 12.92
C ASP A 212 -17.90 -20.56 13.78
N PHE A 213 -17.26 -19.57 13.16
CA PHE A 213 -16.56 -18.50 13.85
C PHE A 213 -17.48 -17.77 14.84
N ARG A 214 -18.64 -17.31 14.36
CA ARG A 214 -19.64 -16.62 15.19
C ARG A 214 -20.08 -17.49 16.36
N ALA A 215 -20.47 -18.75 16.11
CA ALA A 215 -20.94 -19.65 17.15
C ALA A 215 -19.86 -19.92 18.21
N PHE A 216 -18.60 -20.05 17.80
CA PHE A 216 -17.48 -20.20 18.72
C PHE A 216 -17.23 -18.93 19.55
N PHE A 217 -17.30 -17.75 18.92
CA PHE A 217 -17.15 -16.46 19.60
C PHE A 217 -18.23 -16.23 20.66
N GLU A 218 -19.51 -16.38 20.28
CA GLU A 218 -20.65 -16.21 21.20
C GLU A 218 -20.58 -17.20 22.37
N LYS A 219 -20.15 -18.44 22.11
CA LYS A 219 -19.95 -19.45 23.16
C LYS A 219 -18.80 -19.09 24.10
N HIS A 220 -17.68 -18.61 23.58
CA HIS A 220 -16.50 -18.27 24.37
C HIS A 220 -16.80 -17.13 25.35
N PHE A 221 -17.56 -16.13 24.88
CA PHE A 221 -17.90 -14.93 25.64
C PHE A 221 -19.32 -14.95 26.24
N ALA A 222 -19.92 -16.12 26.44
CA ALA A 222 -21.30 -16.25 26.92
C ALA A 222 -21.57 -15.54 28.27
N ALA A 223 -20.54 -15.40 29.11
CA ALA A 223 -20.62 -14.65 30.36
C ALA A 223 -20.70 -13.12 30.18
N GLN A 224 -20.38 -12.60 28.99
CA GLN A 224 -20.42 -11.19 28.63
C GLN A 224 -21.64 -10.87 27.75
N SER A 225 -22.82 -11.39 28.10
CA SER A 225 -24.03 -11.29 27.27
C SER A 225 -24.43 -9.85 26.90
N GLU A 226 -24.20 -8.89 27.79
CA GLU A 226 -24.45 -7.46 27.52
C GLU A 226 -23.52 -6.92 26.42
N ASN A 227 -22.23 -7.27 26.43
CA ASN A 227 -21.28 -6.87 25.38
C ASN A 227 -21.65 -7.53 24.05
N LEU A 228 -21.99 -8.82 24.05
CA LEU A 228 -22.38 -9.56 22.86
C LEU A 228 -23.63 -8.99 22.18
N SER A 229 -24.57 -8.44 22.96
CA SER A 229 -25.80 -7.85 22.42
C SER A 229 -25.56 -6.62 21.52
N GLN A 230 -24.36 -6.02 21.57
CA GLN A 230 -23.99 -4.87 20.76
C GLN A 230 -23.53 -5.26 19.34
N ILE A 231 -23.24 -6.54 19.11
CA ILE A 231 -22.63 -7.02 17.86
C ILE A 231 -23.72 -7.28 16.82
N ASP A 232 -23.82 -6.39 15.84
CA ASP A 232 -24.64 -6.62 14.64
C ASP A 232 -23.90 -7.51 13.63
N TRP A 233 -23.93 -8.82 13.83
CA TRP A 233 -23.31 -9.81 12.94
C TRP A 233 -23.78 -9.71 11.49
N ASN A 234 -25.08 -9.50 11.27
CA ASN A 234 -25.63 -9.42 9.92
C ASN A 234 -25.19 -8.13 9.23
N GLY A 235 -25.20 -7.01 9.96
CA GLY A 235 -24.69 -5.74 9.47
C GLY A 235 -23.21 -5.85 9.06
N TRP A 236 -22.37 -6.46 9.90
CA TRP A 236 -20.95 -6.66 9.59
C TRP A 236 -20.71 -7.59 8.39
N PHE A 237 -21.42 -8.72 8.31
CA PHE A 237 -21.23 -9.68 7.22
C PHE A 237 -21.75 -9.18 5.87
N PHE A 238 -22.95 -8.59 5.85
CA PHE A 238 -23.68 -8.40 4.60
C PHE A 238 -23.80 -6.94 4.14
N SER A 239 -23.53 -5.95 4.99
CA SER A 239 -23.61 -4.54 4.56
C SER A 239 -22.46 -4.20 3.60
N THR A 240 -22.79 -3.56 2.49
CA THR A 240 -21.84 -3.07 1.50
C THR A 240 -21.15 -1.78 1.96
N GLY A 241 -20.04 -1.43 1.32
CA GLY A 241 -19.33 -0.19 1.56
C GLY A 241 -18.43 -0.23 2.80
N LYS A 242 -18.35 0.91 3.51
CA LYS A 242 -17.43 1.10 4.66
C LYS A 242 -17.74 0.13 5.81
N PRO A 243 -16.80 -0.08 6.76
CA PRO A 243 -17.08 -0.81 7.99
C PRO A 243 -18.31 -0.23 8.71
N LEU A 244 -19.10 -1.10 9.35
CA LEU A 244 -20.33 -0.71 10.03
C LEU A 244 -20.05 0.28 11.17
N ILE A 245 -18.97 0.05 11.90
CA ILE A 245 -18.48 0.92 12.97
C ILE A 245 -17.11 1.44 12.59
N GLU A 246 -16.92 2.75 12.75
CA GLU A 246 -15.62 3.39 12.58
C GLU A 246 -14.77 3.19 13.84
N ASN A 247 -13.72 2.37 13.70
CA ASN A 247 -12.75 2.15 14.77
C ASN A 247 -11.90 3.39 15.02
N LYS A 248 -11.55 3.63 16.29
CA LYS A 248 -10.72 4.78 16.70
C LYS A 248 -9.27 4.35 16.83
N PHE A 249 -8.41 4.88 15.96
CA PHE A 249 -6.96 4.68 15.99
C PHE A 249 -6.24 6.00 16.30
N ASP A 250 -5.05 5.96 16.90
CA ASP A 250 -4.20 7.16 17.02
C ASP A 250 -3.71 7.61 15.63
N THR A 251 -4.35 8.63 15.07
CA THR A 251 -3.98 9.23 13.79
C THR A 251 -3.07 10.46 13.95
N THR A 252 -2.50 10.72 15.13
CA THR A 252 -1.73 11.94 15.42
C THR A 252 -0.60 12.14 14.41
N ILE A 253 0.21 11.09 14.19
CA ILE A 253 1.34 11.17 13.24
C ILE A 253 0.87 11.38 11.80
N ILE A 254 -0.26 10.78 11.41
CA ILE A 254 -0.85 10.96 10.07
C ILE A 254 -1.28 12.42 9.88
N SER A 255 -1.97 13.00 10.87
CA SER A 255 -2.40 14.40 10.87
C SER A 255 -1.21 15.37 10.85
N GLN A 256 -0.13 15.06 11.56
CA GLN A 256 1.11 15.85 11.54
C GLN A 256 1.80 15.79 10.18
N VAL A 257 1.94 14.59 9.59
CA VAL A 257 2.54 14.41 8.24
C VAL A 257 1.72 15.15 7.19
N ARG A 258 0.39 15.10 7.28
CA ARG A 258 -0.51 15.87 6.41
C ARG A 258 -0.30 17.37 6.55
N SER A 259 -0.33 17.86 7.79
CA SER A 259 -0.11 19.28 8.10
C SER A 259 1.25 19.75 7.59
N LEU A 260 2.28 18.89 7.68
CA LEU A 260 3.60 19.15 7.11
C LEU A 260 3.53 19.29 5.59
N GLY A 261 2.87 18.37 4.89
CA GLY A 261 2.66 18.43 3.44
C GLY A 261 1.90 19.68 2.99
N GLU A 262 0.79 20.03 3.66
CA GLU A 262 0.04 21.26 3.42
C GLU A 262 0.91 22.51 3.61
N LYS A 263 1.74 22.51 4.66
CA LYS A 263 2.64 23.62 4.91
C LYS A 263 3.75 23.70 3.87
N MET A 264 4.30 22.56 3.46
CA MET A 264 5.25 22.45 2.36
C MET A 264 4.65 23.01 1.06
N MET A 265 3.38 22.77 0.76
CA MET A 265 2.76 23.34 -0.46
C MET A 265 2.61 24.87 -0.44
N THR A 266 2.52 25.49 0.74
CA THR A 266 2.22 26.93 0.86
C THR A 266 3.44 27.81 1.11
N THR A 267 4.53 27.28 1.66
CA THR A 267 5.73 28.06 1.98
C THR A 267 7.00 27.21 1.83
N LYS A 268 8.12 27.85 1.49
CA LYS A 268 9.46 27.25 1.41
C LYS A 268 10.32 27.43 2.69
N ASN A 269 9.68 27.83 3.79
CA ASN A 269 10.36 28.17 5.04
C ASN A 269 10.45 26.93 5.94
N ASP A 270 11.64 26.33 5.98
CA ASP A 270 12.00 25.17 6.80
C ASP A 270 11.71 25.36 8.30
N LYS A 271 11.93 26.56 8.86
CA LYS A 271 11.60 26.87 10.26
C LYS A 271 10.10 26.76 10.54
N LYS A 272 9.23 27.00 9.55
CA LYS A 272 7.78 26.78 9.70
C LYS A 272 7.42 25.30 9.64
N TRP A 273 8.16 24.51 8.87
CA TRP A 273 7.99 23.06 8.79
C TRP A 273 8.48 22.37 10.08
N ALA A 274 9.62 22.81 10.61
CA ALA A 274 10.22 22.32 11.86
C ALA A 274 9.30 22.49 13.08
N LYS A 275 8.38 23.48 13.06
CA LYS A 275 7.36 23.65 14.10
C LYS A 275 6.28 22.57 14.08
N ILE A 276 6.08 21.91 12.94
CA ILE A 276 5.11 20.82 12.77
C ILE A 276 5.80 19.48 13.04
N MET A 277 6.98 19.30 12.46
CA MET A 277 7.74 18.05 12.55
C MET A 277 9.23 18.37 12.63
N ASP A 278 9.91 17.91 13.67
CA ASP A 278 11.36 18.07 13.77
C ASP A 278 12.06 17.25 12.68
N PRO A 279 12.96 17.85 11.87
CA PRO A 279 13.68 17.13 10.82
C PRO A 279 14.47 15.91 11.34
N HIS A 280 14.90 15.87 12.59
CA HIS A 280 15.60 14.71 13.16
C HIS A 280 14.70 13.48 13.28
N VAL A 281 13.38 13.68 13.47
CA VAL A 281 12.41 12.58 13.56
C VAL A 281 12.24 11.89 12.21
N LEU A 282 12.38 12.63 11.10
CA LEU A 282 12.27 12.09 9.73
C LEU A 282 13.30 10.99 9.46
N ARG A 283 14.47 11.01 10.12
CA ARG A 283 15.50 9.96 9.96
C ARG A 283 15.03 8.57 10.40
N LYS A 284 14.06 8.52 11.31
CA LYS A 284 13.47 7.27 11.82
C LYS A 284 12.13 6.94 11.17
N TRP A 285 11.67 7.74 10.21
CA TRP A 285 10.39 7.48 9.56
C TRP A 285 10.44 6.16 8.80
N PRO A 286 9.44 5.28 8.99
CA PRO A 286 9.24 4.17 8.08
C PRO A 286 8.84 4.69 6.70
N ALA A 287 9.07 3.88 5.66
CA ALA A 287 8.73 4.23 4.28
C ALA A 287 7.25 4.64 4.10
N SER A 288 6.34 4.11 4.94
CA SER A 288 4.91 4.45 4.91
C SER A 288 4.62 5.92 5.22
N LEU A 289 5.35 6.57 6.14
CA LEU A 289 5.18 7.99 6.42
C LEU A 289 5.72 8.87 5.29
N TRP A 290 6.82 8.46 4.66
CA TRP A 290 7.35 9.12 3.48
C TRP A 290 6.38 9.03 2.28
N ILE A 291 5.80 7.85 2.07
CA ILE A 291 4.76 7.63 1.07
C ILE A 291 3.57 8.56 1.35
N LEU A 292 3.09 8.64 2.60
CA LEU A 292 1.99 9.51 2.98
C LEU A 292 2.30 10.99 2.72
N LEU A 293 3.50 11.45 3.06
CA LEU A 293 3.92 12.83 2.81
C LEU A 293 3.88 13.13 1.30
N LEU A 294 4.52 12.30 0.48
CA LEU A 294 4.58 12.49 -0.97
C LEU A 294 3.21 12.38 -1.64
N ASP A 295 2.37 11.43 -1.22
CA ASP A 295 0.99 11.32 -1.70
C ASP A 295 0.20 12.60 -1.37
N THR A 296 0.37 13.15 -0.15
CA THR A 296 -0.26 14.42 0.26
C THR A 296 0.17 15.57 -0.64
N LEU A 297 1.47 15.71 -0.91
CA LEU A 297 2.00 16.73 -1.82
C LEU A 297 1.44 16.58 -3.23
N LEU A 298 1.39 15.35 -3.76
CA LEU A 298 0.90 15.07 -5.11
C LEU A 298 -0.59 15.37 -5.26
N LEU A 299 -1.42 15.06 -4.27
CA LEU A 299 -2.83 15.47 -4.32
C LEU A 299 -2.97 16.98 -4.30
N LEU A 300 -2.32 17.65 -3.36
CA LEU A 300 -2.43 19.10 -3.25
C LEU A 300 -1.95 19.78 -4.54
N GLN A 301 -0.89 19.26 -5.16
CA GLN A 301 -0.40 19.70 -6.47
C GLN A 301 -1.46 19.52 -7.57
N THR A 302 -2.12 18.35 -7.58
CA THR A 302 -3.14 18.00 -8.59
C THR A 302 -4.39 18.87 -8.42
N GLY A 303 -4.92 18.98 -7.20
CA GLY A 303 -6.14 19.74 -6.91
C GLY A 303 -5.99 21.25 -7.01
N SER A 304 -4.81 21.80 -6.72
CA SER A 304 -4.55 23.25 -6.88
C SER A 304 -3.94 23.63 -8.23
N HIS A 305 -3.62 22.63 -9.08
CA HIS A 305 -2.81 22.79 -10.29
C HIS A 305 -1.49 23.58 -10.08
N LYS A 306 -0.98 23.61 -8.84
CA LYS A 306 0.20 24.40 -8.48
C LYS A 306 1.47 23.65 -8.85
N ARG A 307 2.35 24.29 -9.62
CA ARG A 307 3.71 23.78 -9.88
C ARG A 307 4.66 24.27 -8.80
N LEU A 308 5.48 23.38 -8.23
CA LEU A 308 6.53 23.75 -7.29
C LEU A 308 7.76 24.21 -8.08
N THR A 309 8.41 25.29 -7.65
CA THR A 309 9.64 25.73 -8.31
C THR A 309 10.81 24.82 -7.92
N ALA A 310 11.88 24.83 -8.72
CA ALA A 310 13.12 24.09 -8.40
C ALA A 310 13.63 24.37 -6.97
N VAL A 311 13.68 25.65 -6.58
CA VAL A 311 14.09 26.08 -5.24
C VAL A 311 13.16 25.53 -4.15
N HIS A 312 11.88 25.36 -4.45
CA HIS A 312 10.91 24.80 -3.51
C HIS A 312 11.12 23.29 -3.34
N LEU A 313 11.30 22.55 -4.44
CA LEU A 313 11.63 21.13 -4.42
C LEU A 313 12.95 20.88 -3.68
N ASP A 314 13.97 21.71 -3.92
CA ASP A 314 15.27 21.63 -3.23
C ASP A 314 15.11 21.86 -1.72
N ALA A 315 14.26 22.79 -1.30
CA ALA A 315 13.97 23.02 0.11
C ALA A 315 13.28 21.80 0.75
N ILE A 316 12.31 21.18 0.06
CA ILE A 316 11.62 19.97 0.54
C ILE A 316 12.62 18.81 0.70
N ASP A 317 13.44 18.56 -0.32
CA ASP A 317 14.42 17.47 -0.29
C ASP A 317 15.52 17.72 0.76
N ALA A 318 15.99 18.97 0.91
CA ALA A 318 16.94 19.35 1.96
C ALA A 318 16.35 19.13 3.37
N PHE A 319 15.08 19.51 3.60
CA PHE A 319 14.41 19.25 4.87
C PHE A 319 14.25 17.75 5.15
N ALA A 320 14.13 16.95 4.09
CA ALA A 320 14.12 15.49 4.14
C ALA A 320 15.53 14.86 4.20
N HIS A 321 16.59 15.64 4.51
CA HIS A 321 18.00 15.18 4.52
C HIS A 321 18.43 14.53 3.20
N HIS A 322 17.92 15.03 2.07
CA HIS A 322 18.13 14.49 0.72
C HIS A 322 17.67 13.04 0.53
N HIS A 323 16.81 12.53 1.43
CA HIS A 323 16.32 11.16 1.34
C HIS A 323 15.51 10.90 0.06
N LEU A 324 14.72 11.88 -0.41
CA LEU A 324 13.87 11.70 -1.59
C LEU A 324 14.68 11.56 -2.87
N SER A 325 15.82 12.23 -2.94
CA SER A 325 16.77 12.15 -4.06
C SER A 325 17.71 10.94 -4.03
N THR A 326 17.94 10.34 -2.86
CA THR A 326 18.98 9.30 -2.66
C THR A 326 18.43 7.91 -2.35
N THR A 327 17.14 7.81 -2.02
CA THR A 327 16.51 6.52 -1.69
C THR A 327 16.46 5.57 -2.89
N HIS A 328 16.71 4.29 -2.63
CA HIS A 328 16.51 3.21 -3.59
C HIS A 328 15.08 2.63 -3.54
N ASN A 329 14.23 3.12 -2.62
CA ASN A 329 12.86 2.64 -2.50
C ASN A 329 12.02 3.08 -3.72
N SER A 330 11.53 2.11 -4.50
CA SER A 330 10.77 2.37 -5.73
C SER A 330 9.48 3.17 -5.51
N GLU A 331 8.78 2.98 -4.37
CA GLU A 331 7.55 3.74 -4.07
C GLU A 331 7.84 5.22 -3.81
N LEU A 332 8.99 5.53 -3.20
CA LEU A 332 9.41 6.91 -2.94
C LEU A 332 9.96 7.57 -4.20
N ARG A 333 10.84 6.87 -4.93
CA ARG A 333 11.39 7.33 -6.22
C ARG A 333 10.28 7.68 -7.19
N PHE A 334 9.31 6.77 -7.40
CA PHE A 334 8.16 6.99 -8.27
C PHE A 334 7.41 8.27 -7.94
N ARG A 335 7.04 8.49 -6.68
CA ARG A 335 6.28 9.66 -6.25
C ARG A 335 7.08 10.94 -6.35
N TRP A 336 8.36 10.90 -5.98
CA TRP A 336 9.24 12.05 -6.09
C TRP A 336 9.42 12.47 -7.54
N PHE A 337 9.70 11.53 -8.45
CA PHE A 337 9.79 11.82 -9.88
C PHE A 337 8.47 12.35 -10.45
N THR A 338 7.34 11.79 -10.03
CA THR A 338 6.01 12.27 -10.41
C THR A 338 5.81 13.73 -9.99
N LEU A 339 6.13 14.07 -8.74
CA LEU A 339 5.98 15.41 -8.17
C LEU A 339 6.86 16.43 -8.91
N SER A 340 8.11 16.06 -9.19
CA SER A 340 9.07 16.88 -9.92
C SER A 340 8.68 17.06 -11.39
N LEU A 341 8.30 15.99 -12.11
CA LEU A 341 7.88 16.08 -13.51
C LEU A 341 6.63 16.93 -13.69
N ARG A 342 5.63 16.78 -12.82
CA ARG A 342 4.42 17.61 -12.82
C ARG A 342 4.71 19.07 -12.48
N SER A 343 5.78 19.31 -11.73
CA SER A 343 6.33 20.65 -11.48
C SER A 343 7.20 21.18 -12.63
N CYS A 344 7.37 20.41 -13.70
CA CYS A 344 8.26 20.71 -14.84
C CYS A 344 9.74 20.83 -14.45
N ASP A 345 10.17 20.17 -13.37
CA ASP A 345 11.58 20.10 -12.99
C ASP A 345 12.30 18.98 -13.75
N LEU A 346 13.04 19.34 -14.79
CA LEU A 346 13.73 18.38 -15.65
C LEU A 346 15.07 17.91 -15.09
N ARG A 347 15.52 18.42 -13.94
CA ARG A 347 16.77 17.96 -13.29
C ARG A 347 16.68 16.50 -12.81
N VAL A 348 15.47 15.97 -12.66
CA VAL A 348 15.24 14.55 -12.32
C VAL A 348 15.10 13.64 -13.55
N LEU A 349 15.15 14.19 -14.77
CA LEU A 349 14.81 13.47 -16.00
C LEU A 349 15.68 12.23 -16.18
N ASP A 350 17.01 12.38 -16.10
CA ASP A 350 17.93 11.25 -16.29
C ASP A 350 17.69 10.15 -15.24
N ARG A 351 17.53 10.53 -13.97
CA ARG A 351 17.19 9.58 -12.89
C ARG A 351 15.82 8.92 -13.08
N THR A 352 14.87 9.61 -13.71
CA THR A 352 13.57 9.04 -14.05
C THR A 352 13.71 8.02 -15.17
N VAL A 353 14.48 8.32 -16.21
CA VAL A 353 14.73 7.42 -17.33
C VAL A 353 15.48 6.17 -16.86
N ASP A 354 16.48 6.33 -15.99
CA ASP A 354 17.19 5.20 -15.39
C ASP A 354 16.24 4.31 -14.58
N PHE A 355 15.37 4.92 -13.75
CA PHE A 355 14.33 4.18 -13.02
C PHE A 355 13.36 3.44 -13.95
N LEU A 356 12.98 4.05 -15.08
CA LEU A 356 12.13 3.39 -16.09
C LEU A 356 12.82 2.19 -16.76
N LYS A 357 14.15 2.16 -16.84
CA LYS A 357 14.92 1.03 -17.36
C LYS A 357 15.13 -0.07 -16.33
N GLU A 358 15.18 0.30 -15.05
CA GLU A 358 15.37 -0.63 -13.93
C GLU A 358 14.06 -1.37 -13.57
N GLN A 359 12.88 -0.78 -13.80
CA GLN A 359 11.58 -1.27 -13.30
C GLN A 359 10.57 -1.57 -14.40
N GLY A 360 9.85 -2.70 -14.31
CA GLY A 360 8.78 -3.08 -15.25
C GLY A 360 7.34 -3.01 -14.71
N ARG A 361 7.15 -2.65 -13.43
CA ARG A 361 5.83 -2.69 -12.78
C ARG A 361 4.92 -1.59 -13.35
N MET A 362 3.81 -1.98 -13.98
CA MET A 362 2.85 -1.05 -14.62
C MET A 362 2.36 0.08 -13.69
N LYS A 363 2.29 -0.17 -12.37
CA LYS A 363 1.98 0.83 -11.34
C LYS A 363 2.89 2.06 -11.41
N PHE A 364 4.17 1.87 -11.76
CA PHE A 364 5.17 2.94 -11.81
C PHE A 364 5.39 3.45 -13.23
N VAL A 365 5.61 2.54 -14.17
CA VAL A 365 6.06 2.92 -15.53
C VAL A 365 4.95 3.62 -16.31
N ARG A 366 3.69 3.16 -16.23
CA ARG A 366 2.59 3.75 -17.02
C ARG A 366 2.31 5.20 -16.63
N PRO A 367 2.12 5.54 -15.34
CA PRO A 367 1.91 6.94 -14.96
C PRO A 367 3.12 7.83 -15.28
N LEU A 368 4.35 7.36 -15.08
CA LEU A 368 5.54 8.14 -15.39
C LEU A 368 5.67 8.44 -16.88
N PHE A 369 5.36 7.51 -17.80
CA PHE A 369 5.38 7.80 -19.24
C PHE A 369 4.35 8.86 -19.64
N ARG A 370 3.17 8.83 -19.02
CA ARG A 370 2.14 9.85 -19.26
C ARG A 370 2.58 11.20 -18.72
N ASP A 371 3.16 11.27 -17.52
CA ASP A 371 3.72 12.51 -16.97
C ASP A 371 4.91 13.02 -17.80
N LEU A 372 5.79 12.13 -18.31
CA LEU A 372 6.85 12.48 -19.26
C LEU A 372 6.28 13.06 -20.56
N CYS A 373 5.24 12.44 -21.13
CA CYS A 373 4.58 12.94 -22.33
C CYS A 373 3.90 14.29 -22.09
N ALA A 374 3.30 14.49 -20.91
CA ALA A 374 2.67 15.75 -20.53
C ALA A 374 3.71 16.87 -20.34
N THR A 375 4.85 16.57 -19.74
CA THR A 375 5.89 17.55 -19.42
C THR A 375 6.83 17.85 -20.59
N LEU A 376 7.28 16.83 -21.32
CA LEU A 376 8.25 16.96 -22.42
C LEU A 376 7.61 17.05 -23.80
N GLY A 377 6.31 16.75 -23.89
CA GLY A 377 5.60 16.53 -25.14
C GLY A 377 5.65 15.07 -25.59
N VAL A 378 4.55 14.64 -26.20
CA VAL A 378 4.30 13.23 -26.56
C VAL A 378 5.38 12.64 -27.48
N ALA A 379 5.97 13.42 -28.37
CA ALA A 379 7.03 12.93 -29.26
C ALA A 379 8.30 12.54 -28.49
N ARG A 380 8.71 13.36 -27.51
CA ARG A 380 9.89 13.08 -26.70
C ARG A 380 9.63 11.96 -25.69
N GLY A 381 8.43 11.90 -25.11
CA GLY A 381 8.02 10.77 -24.28
C GLY A 381 7.97 9.45 -25.05
N ALA A 382 7.49 9.46 -26.29
CA ALA A 382 7.50 8.29 -27.17
C ALA A 382 8.93 7.83 -27.53
N ALA A 383 9.84 8.76 -27.79
CA ALA A 383 11.25 8.43 -28.03
C ALA A 383 11.90 7.72 -26.84
N ILE A 384 11.68 8.23 -25.62
CA ILE A 384 12.14 7.56 -24.39
C ILE A 384 11.49 6.19 -24.23
N PHE A 385 10.21 6.05 -24.60
CA PHE A 385 9.52 4.77 -24.52
C PHE A 385 10.11 3.73 -25.46
N GLU A 386 10.45 4.07 -26.71
CA GLU A 386 11.07 3.12 -27.64
C GLU A 386 12.40 2.56 -27.11
N ASP A 387 13.19 3.36 -26.40
CA ASP A 387 14.43 2.88 -25.75
C ASP A 387 14.15 1.91 -24.59
N CYS A 388 13.05 2.10 -23.85
CA CYS A 388 12.68 1.26 -22.71
C CYS A 388 11.83 0.04 -23.08
N LYS A 389 11.12 0.09 -24.22
CA LYS A 389 10.13 -0.89 -24.66
C LYS A 389 10.64 -2.34 -24.71
N PRO A 390 11.88 -2.63 -25.15
CA PRO A 390 12.43 -3.99 -25.13
C PRO A 390 12.61 -4.58 -23.73
N LEU A 391 12.67 -3.73 -22.69
CA LEU A 391 12.88 -4.13 -21.30
C LEU A 391 11.58 -4.53 -20.60
N TYR A 392 10.42 -4.27 -21.21
CA TYR A 392 9.13 -4.47 -20.58
C TYR A 392 8.45 -5.76 -21.00
N HIS A 393 7.66 -6.32 -20.07
CA HIS A 393 6.72 -7.37 -20.37
C HIS A 393 5.77 -6.93 -21.51
N PRO A 394 5.42 -7.80 -22.48
CA PRO A 394 4.62 -7.43 -23.66
C PRO A 394 3.31 -6.70 -23.33
N ILE A 395 2.63 -7.10 -22.25
CA ILE A 395 1.41 -6.42 -21.79
C ILE A 395 1.70 -4.98 -21.35
N ALA A 396 2.76 -4.75 -20.57
CA ALA A 396 3.12 -3.42 -20.09
C ALA A 396 3.49 -2.51 -21.28
N ALA A 397 4.32 -3.01 -22.20
CA ALA A 397 4.68 -2.29 -23.43
C ALA A 397 3.44 -1.91 -24.25
N LYS A 398 2.53 -2.85 -24.50
CA LYS A 398 1.28 -2.61 -25.23
C LYS A 398 0.42 -1.53 -24.56
N MET A 399 0.31 -1.57 -23.23
CA MET A 399 -0.51 -0.62 -22.49
C MET A 399 0.08 0.80 -22.47
N ILE A 400 1.41 0.93 -22.38
CA ILE A 400 2.10 2.23 -22.45
C ILE A 400 2.00 2.81 -23.86
N GLN A 401 2.25 2.00 -24.89
CA GLN A 401 2.10 2.38 -26.29
C GLN A 401 0.69 2.96 -26.55
N ARG A 402 -0.35 2.25 -26.10
CA ARG A 402 -1.74 2.71 -26.23
C ARG A 402 -2.00 4.04 -25.53
N ASP A 403 -1.46 4.24 -24.33
CA ASP A 403 -1.61 5.51 -23.61
C ASP A 403 -0.96 6.67 -24.39
N ILE A 404 0.25 6.45 -24.95
CA ILE A 404 0.97 7.44 -25.77
C ILE A 404 0.19 7.77 -27.05
N GLU A 405 -0.27 6.76 -27.79
CA GLU A 405 -1.08 6.93 -29.01
C GLU A 405 -2.38 7.70 -28.73
N SER A 406 -3.06 7.38 -27.63
CA SER A 406 -4.25 8.13 -27.20
C SER A 406 -3.93 9.61 -26.96
N MET A 407 -2.78 9.91 -26.34
CA MET A 407 -2.34 11.30 -26.11
C MET A 407 -1.95 12.02 -27.42
N GLN A 408 -1.44 11.30 -28.42
CA GLN A 408 -1.19 11.86 -29.76
C GLN A 408 -2.50 12.22 -30.46
N ALA A 409 -3.53 11.38 -30.35
CA ALA A 409 -4.85 11.60 -30.95
C ALA A 409 -5.62 12.76 -30.30
N SER A 410 -5.56 12.92 -28.97
CA SER A 410 -6.27 13.98 -28.23
C SER A 410 -5.74 15.41 -28.47
N LYS A 411 -4.59 15.60 -29.14
CA LYS A 411 -4.08 16.94 -29.51
C LYS A 411 -5.02 17.75 -30.42
N LYS A 412 -6.09 17.15 -30.97
CA LYS A 412 -7.11 17.89 -31.74
C LYS A 412 -8.09 18.72 -30.88
N HIS A 413 -8.16 18.50 -29.55
CA HIS A 413 -8.90 19.34 -28.59
C HIS A 413 -8.24 19.29 -27.20
N ALA A 414 -7.38 20.25 -26.84
CA ALA A 414 -6.47 20.06 -25.69
C ALA A 414 -6.85 20.85 -24.41
N LYS A 415 -7.08 20.10 -23.31
CA LYS A 415 -6.65 20.43 -21.94
C LYS A 415 -5.62 19.36 -21.50
N PRO A 416 -4.62 19.69 -20.66
CA PRO A 416 -3.63 18.72 -20.20
C PRO A 416 -4.28 17.72 -19.23
N MET A 417 -4.21 16.43 -19.58
CA MET A 417 -4.67 15.30 -18.76
C MET A 417 -3.50 14.82 -17.90
N TYR A 418 -3.47 15.18 -16.62
CA TYR A 418 -2.49 14.66 -15.66
C TYR A 418 -2.95 13.28 -15.19
N SER A 419 -2.07 12.27 -15.23
CA SER A 419 -2.47 10.88 -15.02
C SER A 419 -2.12 10.37 -13.63
N ASN A 420 -3.04 10.61 -12.74
CA ASN A 420 -3.43 9.82 -11.59
C ASN A 420 -4.36 10.83 -10.94
N ASP A 421 -5.64 10.74 -11.26
CA ASP A 421 -6.63 11.35 -10.39
C ASP A 421 -6.40 10.62 -9.07
N PHE A 422 -5.66 11.27 -8.18
CA PHE A 422 -5.79 11.05 -6.76
C PHE A 422 -7.26 11.39 -6.49
N ASN A 423 -8.14 10.41 -6.75
CA ASN A 423 -9.58 10.57 -6.85
C ASN A 423 -10.10 11.35 -5.64
N GLY A 424 -11.28 11.97 -5.76
CA GLY A 424 -11.90 12.74 -4.68
C GLY A 424 -11.91 12.07 -3.29
N THR A 425 -11.80 10.74 -3.22
CA THR A 425 -11.64 9.91 -2.01
C THR A 425 -10.29 10.09 -1.31
N PHE A 426 -9.20 10.26 -2.06
CA PHE A 426 -7.89 10.62 -1.49
C PHE A 426 -7.95 12.02 -0.86
N ALA A 427 -8.69 12.95 -1.48
CA ALA A 427 -8.94 14.30 -0.94
C ALA A 427 -9.86 14.29 0.31
N HIS A 428 -10.97 13.55 0.25
CA HIS A 428 -11.91 13.41 1.36
C HIS A 428 -11.26 12.72 2.58
N TRP A 429 -10.43 11.70 2.38
CA TRP A 429 -9.67 11.07 3.47
C TRP A 429 -8.57 12.00 4.01
N LEU A 430 -8.00 12.86 3.16
CA LEU A 430 -7.11 13.95 3.59
C LEU A 430 -7.85 15.13 4.26
N GLY A 431 -9.17 15.06 4.45
CA GLY A 431 -9.94 16.12 5.12
C GLY A 431 -10.08 17.39 4.29
N VAL A 432 -9.88 17.31 2.97
CA VAL A 432 -10.11 18.41 2.03
C VAL A 432 -11.63 18.54 1.80
N PRO A 433 -12.23 19.75 1.91
CA PRO A 433 -13.66 19.96 1.69
C PRO A 433 -14.13 19.43 0.33
N GLN A 434 -15.37 18.91 0.28
CA GLN A 434 -16.03 18.33 -0.90
C GLN A 434 -16.10 19.28 -2.11
N GLU A 435 -15.90 20.58 -1.90
CA GLU A 435 -15.79 21.60 -2.95
C GLU A 435 -14.61 21.38 -3.93
N TYR A 436 -13.65 20.50 -3.61
CA TYR A 436 -12.52 20.16 -4.47
C TYR A 436 -12.62 18.77 -5.13
N SER A 437 -13.64 17.95 -4.83
CA SER A 437 -13.80 16.61 -5.41
C SER A 437 -14.60 16.58 -6.71
N ASP A 438 -15.42 17.61 -6.97
CA ASP A 438 -16.50 17.52 -7.96
C ASP A 438 -16.31 18.37 -9.22
N TYR A 439 -15.14 18.97 -9.44
CA TYR A 439 -14.93 19.85 -10.60
C TYR A 439 -14.06 19.24 -11.72
N SER A 440 -14.75 18.86 -12.80
CA SER A 440 -14.24 18.82 -14.17
C SER A 440 -15.08 19.77 -15.03
N PRO A 441 -14.56 20.44 -16.07
CA PRO A 441 -13.65 21.55 -15.95
C PRO A 441 -14.23 22.75 -16.72
N LEU A 442 -15.16 23.53 -16.15
CA LEU A 442 -15.69 24.71 -16.88
C LEU A 442 -15.90 26.01 -16.09
N ILE A 443 -15.86 26.07 -14.76
CA ILE A 443 -16.13 27.35 -14.07
C ILE A 443 -15.25 27.50 -12.84
N ALA A 444 -14.05 28.05 -13.01
CA ALA A 444 -13.26 28.64 -11.92
C ALA A 444 -12.35 29.76 -12.45
N VAL A 445 -12.90 30.65 -13.29
CA VAL A 445 -12.21 31.87 -13.76
C VAL A 445 -12.57 33.10 -12.91
N PHE A 446 -13.50 33.02 -11.95
CA PHE A 446 -13.82 34.15 -11.09
C PHE A 446 -14.01 33.68 -9.65
N LEU A 447 -13.03 34.02 -8.80
CA LEU A 447 -13.15 34.38 -7.36
C LEU A 447 -11.82 34.10 -6.63
N GLY A 448 -10.74 34.68 -7.15
CA GLY A 448 -9.56 35.00 -6.35
C GLY A 448 -9.66 36.46 -5.94
N GLY A 449 -10.15 36.74 -4.74
CA GLY A 449 -10.17 38.10 -4.18
C GLY A 449 -11.38 38.36 -3.29
N MET A 450 -11.08 38.73 -2.04
CA MET A 450 -12.00 39.19 -0.98
C MET A 450 -12.70 38.10 -0.16
N THR A 451 -12.16 37.85 1.04
CA THR A 451 -12.88 38.15 2.31
C THR A 451 -11.92 37.97 3.49
N VAL A 452 -11.07 38.99 3.68
CA VAL A 452 -10.70 39.44 5.02
C VAL A 452 -11.82 40.38 5.47
N ALA A 453 -12.20 40.29 6.75
CA ALA A 453 -13.19 41.11 7.47
C ALA A 453 -14.67 40.77 7.18
N THR A 454 -15.37 40.24 8.19
CA THR A 454 -16.37 40.98 8.98
C THR A 454 -16.85 40.08 10.12
N ALA A 455 -16.10 40.06 11.22
CA ALA A 455 -16.68 39.76 12.52
C ALA A 455 -17.14 41.10 13.09
N MET A 456 -18.44 41.40 13.06
CA MET A 456 -19.08 42.29 14.04
C MET A 456 -20.59 42.41 13.81
N ILE A 457 -21.29 42.18 14.92
CA ILE A 457 -22.56 42.79 15.32
C ILE A 457 -23.79 42.35 14.53
N LEU A 458 -24.67 41.59 15.19
CA LEU A 458 -26.11 41.84 15.16
C LEU A 458 -26.73 41.28 16.45
N SER A 459 -26.81 42.15 17.46
CA SER A 459 -27.72 41.99 18.59
C SER A 459 -29.08 42.61 18.23
N LYS A 460 -30.15 41.81 18.34
CA LYS A 460 -31.55 42.15 18.65
C LYS A 460 -32.17 43.43 18.04
N ARG A 461 -33.32 43.28 17.37
CA ARG A 461 -34.65 43.58 17.97
C ARG A 461 -35.82 43.28 17.01
N ARG A 462 -36.81 42.61 17.60
CA ARG A 462 -38.22 42.38 17.24
C ARG A 462 -38.52 41.51 16.03
#